data_AF-A0A7F8Q6E8-F1
#
_entry.id   AF-A0A7F8Q6E8-F1
#
_cell.length_a   1.000
_cell.length_b   1.000
_cell.length_c   1.000
_cell.angle_alpha   90.00
_cell.angle_beta   90.00
_cell.angle_gamma   90.00
#
_symmetry.space_group_name_H-M   'P 1'
#
loop_
_entity.id
_entity.type
_entity.pdbx_description
1 polymer ?
#
loop_
_entity_poly.entity_id
_entity_poly.type
_entity_poly.pdbx_seq_one_letter_code
_entity_poly.pdbx_strand_id
1 'polypeptide(L)'
;MMMIKEGVDSDVETPANFGKYLESFLAFTTHPSQFLRSSTQMTWGALFRHEILSRDSLLLAIIPKYLRASMTNLVKMGFPSKTDSPSCEYSRFDFDSDEDFNAFFNSSRAQQGEVMRLACRLDPKTSFQMAGEWLKYQLSTSVDTGSMNSGTGEGSLCSIFSSSFVQWEAMTFFLESVVNQMFRTLDKEAVPVNDGIELLQMVLNFDTKDPLILSCVLTNVSALFPFVTYRPEFLPQVFSKLFSSVTFETVEESKAPRTRAVRNVRRHACSSIIKTCRDYPQLVLPNFDMLYNHVKQLLSNELLLTQMEKCALMEALVLISNQFKNYERQKVFLEELMAPVASIWLSEDMHRVLSDVDAFIAYVGADRKSCDPGPEDPCGLNRARMSFCVYSILGVVKRTCWPTDLEEAKAGGFVVGYTPSGNPIFRNPCTEQILKLLDNLLALIR
;
A
#
# COMPACT_ATOMS: atom_id res chain seq x y z
N MET A 1 4.75 -6.49 -49.22
CA MET A 1 5.69 -7.61 -48.99
C MET A 1 7.09 -7.12 -49.35
N MET A 2 7.76 -6.51 -48.39
CA MET A 2 9.15 -6.08 -48.51
C MET A 2 9.79 -6.49 -47.19
N MET A 3 10.39 -7.68 -47.18
CA MET A 3 11.22 -8.13 -46.06
C MET A 3 12.48 -7.30 -46.07
N ILE A 4 12.61 -6.41 -45.09
CA ILE A 4 13.91 -5.89 -44.69
C ILE A 4 14.52 -7.03 -43.87
N LYS A 5 15.51 -7.71 -44.47
CA LYS A 5 16.44 -8.58 -43.73
C LYS A 5 17.21 -7.68 -42.77
N GLU A 6 16.92 -7.78 -41.47
CA GLU A 6 17.86 -7.36 -40.45
C GLU A 6 19.15 -8.17 -40.65
N GLY A 7 20.27 -7.47 -40.81
CA GLY A 7 21.58 -8.09 -40.85
C GLY A 7 21.83 -8.77 -39.52
N VAL A 8 21.91 -10.09 -39.55
CA VAL A 8 22.42 -10.90 -38.45
C VAL A 8 23.92 -10.67 -38.38
N ASP A 9 24.38 -9.81 -37.48
CA ASP A 9 25.77 -9.81 -37.02
C ASP A 9 25.94 -11.05 -36.13
N SER A 10 26.37 -12.17 -36.71
CA SER A 10 26.49 -13.48 -36.04
C SER A 10 27.82 -13.70 -35.30
N ASP A 11 28.67 -12.68 -35.14
CA ASP A 11 30.04 -12.88 -34.65
C ASP A 11 30.30 -12.33 -33.23
N VAL A 12 29.26 -11.94 -32.49
CA VAL A 12 29.43 -11.43 -31.12
C VAL A 12 29.19 -12.54 -30.09
N GLU A 13 30.28 -13.11 -29.60
CA GLU A 13 30.28 -14.07 -28.48
C GLU A 13 30.37 -13.37 -27.11
N THR A 14 30.03 -14.09 -26.04
CA THR A 14 30.25 -13.61 -24.67
C THR A 14 31.75 -13.35 -24.44
N PRO A 15 32.16 -12.14 -24.03
CA PRO A 15 33.57 -11.82 -23.87
C PRO A 15 34.29 -12.73 -22.86
N ALA A 16 35.49 -13.20 -23.20
CA ALA A 16 36.28 -14.07 -22.30
C ALA A 16 36.59 -13.45 -20.93
N ASN A 17 36.62 -12.11 -20.84
CA ASN A 17 36.85 -11.37 -19.60
C ASN A 17 35.55 -10.87 -18.93
N PHE A 18 34.39 -11.41 -19.31
CA PHE A 18 33.09 -10.97 -18.78
C PHE A 18 33.02 -11.03 -17.25
N GLY A 19 33.59 -12.08 -16.63
CA GLY A 19 33.67 -12.16 -15.17
C GLY A 19 34.43 -10.99 -14.52
N LYS A 20 35.59 -10.61 -15.09
CA LYS A 20 36.36 -9.44 -14.59
C LYS A 20 35.60 -8.12 -14.78
N TYR A 21 34.89 -7.99 -15.90
CA TYR A 21 34.00 -6.85 -16.13
C TYR A 21 32.91 -6.78 -15.06
N LEU A 22 32.23 -7.90 -14.77
CA LEU A 22 31.18 -7.95 -13.75
C LEU A 22 31.71 -7.60 -12.35
N GLU A 23 32.88 -8.11 -11.96
CA GLU A 23 33.49 -7.75 -10.67
C GLU A 23 33.88 -6.28 -10.59
N SER A 24 34.46 -5.73 -11.67
CA SER A 24 34.79 -4.30 -11.74
C SER A 24 33.54 -3.43 -11.68
N PHE A 25 32.48 -3.83 -12.38
CA PHE A 25 31.21 -3.11 -12.41
C PHE A 25 30.46 -3.19 -11.07
N LEU A 26 30.57 -4.32 -10.37
CA LEU A 26 30.10 -4.46 -9.00
C LEU A 26 30.84 -3.52 -8.05
N ALA A 27 32.15 -3.30 -8.24
CA ALA A 27 32.91 -2.36 -7.41
C ALA A 27 32.33 -0.93 -7.47
N PHE A 28 31.89 -0.46 -8.65
CA PHE A 28 31.16 0.80 -8.79
C PHE A 28 29.79 0.78 -8.10
N THR A 29 29.13 -0.38 -8.07
CA THR A 29 27.81 -0.57 -7.43
C THR A 29 27.91 -0.58 -5.89
N THR A 30 29.08 -0.92 -5.35
CA THR A 30 29.40 -0.89 -3.91
C THR A 30 30.11 0.39 -3.46
N HIS A 31 30.33 1.33 -4.38
CA HIS A 31 31.07 2.56 -4.08
C HIS A 31 30.24 3.52 -3.20
N PRO A 32 30.85 4.33 -2.29
CA PRO A 32 30.11 5.26 -1.43
C PRO A 32 29.32 6.35 -2.17
N SER A 33 29.78 6.80 -3.36
CA SER A 33 29.06 7.81 -4.16
C SER A 33 27.68 7.31 -4.59
N GLN A 34 26.64 8.04 -4.21
CA GLN A 34 25.26 7.77 -4.65
C GLN A 34 25.14 7.84 -6.17
N PHE A 35 25.79 8.81 -6.82
CA PHE A 35 25.78 8.95 -8.27
C PHE A 35 26.36 7.73 -9.00
N LEU A 36 27.52 7.23 -8.55
CA LEU A 36 28.14 6.04 -9.16
C LEU A 36 27.27 4.80 -9.00
N ARG A 37 26.68 4.58 -7.82
CA ARG A 37 25.76 3.45 -7.58
C ARG A 37 24.52 3.52 -8.47
N SER A 38 23.94 4.71 -8.62
CA SER A 38 22.77 4.93 -9.49
C SER A 38 23.12 4.72 -10.96
N SER A 39 24.32 5.10 -11.39
CA SER A 39 24.78 4.98 -12.77
C SER A 39 24.89 3.53 -13.25
N THR A 40 25.17 2.58 -12.35
CA THR A 40 25.30 1.16 -12.75
C THR A 40 23.96 0.46 -12.99
N GLN A 41 22.85 1.03 -12.49
CA GLN A 41 21.55 0.34 -12.43
C GLN A 41 21.00 -0.01 -13.82
N MET A 42 21.12 0.90 -14.80
CA MET A 42 20.59 0.66 -16.14
C MET A 42 21.29 -0.52 -16.84
N THR A 43 22.61 -0.59 -16.71
CA THR A 43 23.40 -1.69 -17.28
C THR A 43 23.10 -3.00 -16.58
N TRP A 44 23.01 -3.03 -15.25
CA TRP A 44 22.55 -4.22 -14.53
C TRP A 44 21.16 -4.67 -15.00
N GLY A 45 20.23 -3.73 -15.17
CA GLY A 45 18.89 -4.01 -15.67
C GLY A 45 18.89 -4.57 -17.09
N ALA A 46 19.83 -4.14 -17.94
CA ALA A 46 20.00 -4.72 -19.27
C ALA A 46 20.58 -6.15 -19.19
N LEU A 47 21.62 -6.36 -18.38
CA LEU A 47 22.25 -7.67 -18.19
C LEU A 47 21.25 -8.72 -17.67
N PHE A 48 20.46 -8.40 -16.64
CA PHE A 48 19.47 -9.33 -16.08
C PHE A 48 18.26 -9.61 -16.97
N ARG A 49 17.97 -8.72 -17.94
CA ARG A 49 16.90 -8.93 -18.93
C ARG A 49 17.37 -9.64 -20.19
N HIS A 50 18.67 -9.55 -20.51
CA HIS A 50 19.22 -10.07 -21.74
C HIS A 50 19.09 -11.60 -21.81
N GLU A 51 18.50 -12.13 -22.89
CA GLU A 51 18.12 -13.55 -22.98
C GLU A 51 19.31 -14.50 -22.90
N ILE A 52 20.46 -14.12 -23.48
CA ILE A 52 21.71 -14.89 -23.41
C ILE A 52 22.40 -14.70 -22.05
N LEU A 53 22.80 -13.46 -21.71
CA LEU A 53 23.57 -13.19 -20.49
C LEU A 53 22.84 -13.55 -19.18
N SER A 54 21.51 -13.47 -19.13
CA SER A 54 20.74 -13.88 -17.95
C SER A 54 20.84 -15.38 -17.62
N ARG A 55 21.33 -16.19 -18.55
CA ARG A 55 21.61 -17.62 -18.38
C ARG A 55 23.11 -17.91 -18.22
N ASP A 56 23.96 -16.90 -18.36
CA ASP A 56 25.41 -17.05 -18.21
C ASP A 56 25.77 -17.33 -16.75
N SER A 57 26.56 -18.37 -16.51
CA SER A 57 26.91 -18.82 -15.16
C SER A 57 27.67 -17.77 -14.35
N LEU A 58 28.46 -16.90 -15.00
CA LEU A 58 29.21 -15.84 -14.32
C LEU A 58 28.27 -14.73 -13.82
N LEU A 59 27.24 -14.40 -14.61
CA LEU A 59 26.22 -13.45 -14.17
C LEU A 59 25.39 -14.05 -13.04
N LEU A 60 24.95 -15.31 -13.15
CA LEU A 60 24.20 -15.97 -12.07
C LEU A 60 25.02 -16.04 -10.76
N ALA A 61 26.31 -16.35 -10.86
CA ALA A 61 27.21 -16.42 -9.70
C ALA A 61 27.44 -15.07 -8.99
N ILE A 62 27.28 -13.94 -9.68
CA ILE A 62 27.47 -12.60 -9.06
C ILE A 62 26.20 -12.05 -8.42
N ILE A 63 25.02 -12.59 -8.73
CA ILE A 63 23.72 -12.11 -8.21
C ILE A 63 23.70 -12.03 -6.68
N PRO A 64 24.18 -13.03 -5.90
CA PRO A 64 24.19 -12.93 -4.44
C PRO A 64 25.00 -11.72 -3.93
N LYS A 65 26.14 -11.42 -4.56
CA LYS A 65 26.96 -10.24 -4.21
C LYS A 65 26.24 -8.93 -4.59
N TYR A 66 25.61 -8.90 -5.77
CA TYR A 66 24.82 -7.76 -6.23
C TYR A 66 23.62 -7.48 -5.32
N LEU A 67 22.88 -8.51 -4.91
CA LEU A 67 21.73 -8.37 -3.99
C LEU A 67 22.19 -7.87 -2.62
N ARG A 68 23.32 -8.35 -2.11
CA ARG A 68 23.90 -7.86 -0.85
C ARG A 68 24.28 -6.38 -0.93
N ALA A 69 24.93 -5.97 -2.02
CA ALA A 69 25.21 -4.56 -2.28
C ALA A 69 23.91 -3.74 -2.39
N SER A 70 22.89 -4.31 -3.04
CA SER A 70 21.59 -3.66 -3.19
C SER A 70 20.91 -3.42 -1.85
N MET A 71 20.95 -4.38 -0.92
CA MET A 71 20.44 -4.20 0.45
C MET A 71 21.06 -2.98 1.14
N THR A 72 22.38 -2.81 1.04
CA THR A 72 23.07 -1.63 1.58
C THR A 72 22.65 -0.34 0.87
N ASN A 73 22.47 -0.38 -0.44
CA ASN A 73 22.11 0.78 -1.26
C ASN A 73 20.67 1.26 -1.04
N LEU A 74 19.77 0.38 -0.55
CA LEU A 74 18.39 0.74 -0.24
C LEU A 74 18.26 1.59 1.03
N VAL A 75 19.27 1.59 1.90
CA VAL A 75 19.27 2.36 3.15
C VAL A 75 19.54 3.83 2.85
N LYS A 76 18.60 4.69 3.24
CA LYS A 76 18.69 6.14 3.02
C LYS A 76 19.67 6.80 4.01
N MET A 77 20.95 6.79 3.64
CA MET A 77 22.06 7.42 4.37
C MET A 77 22.93 8.23 3.41
N GLY A 78 23.78 9.12 3.94
CA GLY A 78 24.68 9.92 3.11
C GLY A 78 24.16 11.31 2.77
N PHE A 79 23.32 11.91 3.63
CA PHE A 79 22.84 13.27 3.44
C PHE A 79 24.01 14.28 3.42
N PRO A 80 24.02 15.27 2.51
CA PRO A 80 25.04 16.32 2.46
C PRO A 80 25.28 17.04 3.80
N SER A 81 24.20 17.30 4.56
CA SER A 81 24.27 17.98 5.86
C SER A 81 24.88 17.16 7.00
N LYS A 82 25.06 15.85 6.81
CA LYS A 82 25.50 14.91 7.85
C LYS A 82 26.93 14.39 7.63
N THR A 83 27.41 13.67 8.63
CA THR A 83 28.72 12.96 8.62
C THR A 83 28.58 11.54 9.18
N ASP A 84 27.41 10.93 9.01
CA ASP A 84 27.08 9.60 9.53
C ASP A 84 27.48 8.44 8.59
N SER A 85 27.91 8.77 7.37
CA SER A 85 28.28 7.80 6.33
C SER A 85 29.45 8.32 5.48
N PRO A 86 30.33 7.43 4.98
CA PRO A 86 31.33 7.80 3.97
C PRO A 86 30.69 8.35 2.68
N SER A 87 29.40 8.07 2.45
CA SER A 87 28.65 8.59 1.30
C SER A 87 28.42 10.11 1.37
N CYS A 88 28.43 10.70 2.58
CA CYS A 88 28.13 12.12 2.78
C CYS A 88 29.08 13.06 2.04
N GLU A 89 30.37 12.70 1.94
CA GLU A 89 31.37 13.55 1.27
C GLU A 89 31.12 13.63 -0.24
N TYR A 90 30.78 12.51 -0.88
CA TYR A 90 30.39 12.47 -2.28
C TYR A 90 29.07 13.19 -2.50
N SER A 91 28.09 13.00 -1.61
CA SER A 91 26.81 13.71 -1.72
C SER A 91 26.98 15.24 -1.62
N ARG A 92 27.93 15.75 -0.82
CA ARG A 92 28.26 17.19 -0.78
C ARG A 92 28.89 17.72 -2.06
N PHE A 93 29.52 16.85 -2.84
CA PHE A 93 30.08 17.21 -4.14
C PHE A 93 29.01 17.16 -5.24
N ASP A 94 28.13 16.16 -5.19
CA ASP A 94 27.14 15.86 -6.23
C ASP A 94 25.81 16.62 -6.08
N PHE A 95 25.47 17.11 -4.88
CA PHE A 95 24.19 17.76 -4.57
C PHE A 95 24.35 19.05 -3.76
N ASP A 96 23.48 20.03 -4.02
CA ASP A 96 23.50 21.33 -3.34
C ASP A 96 22.82 21.27 -1.95
N SER A 97 21.83 20.40 -1.75
CA SER A 97 21.11 20.26 -0.48
C SER A 97 20.61 18.83 -0.17
N ASP A 98 20.10 18.64 1.05
CA ASP A 98 19.47 17.40 1.50
C ASP A 98 18.18 17.08 0.72
N GLU A 99 17.45 18.10 0.25
CA GLU A 99 16.25 17.95 -0.56
C GLU A 99 16.59 17.36 -1.94
N ASP A 100 17.64 17.87 -2.59
CA ASP A 100 18.13 17.37 -3.88
C ASP A 100 18.59 15.92 -3.76
N PHE A 101 19.40 15.63 -2.72
CA PHE A 101 19.82 14.27 -2.40
C PHE A 101 18.61 13.35 -2.18
N ASN A 102 17.62 13.77 -1.38
CA ASN A 102 16.44 12.96 -1.09
C ASN A 102 15.60 12.71 -2.35
N ALA A 103 15.41 13.71 -3.21
CA ALA A 103 14.69 13.56 -4.48
C ALA A 103 15.42 12.57 -5.41
N PHE A 104 16.74 12.73 -5.59
CA PHE A 104 17.57 11.84 -6.39
C PHE A 104 17.56 10.41 -5.85
N PHE A 105 17.77 10.25 -4.54
CA PHE A 105 17.78 8.94 -3.89
C PHE A 105 16.45 8.22 -4.08
N ASN A 106 15.31 8.89 -3.88
CA ASN A 106 13.99 8.27 -4.03
C ASN A 106 13.73 7.83 -5.48
N SER A 107 14.13 8.63 -6.46
CA SER A 107 14.02 8.27 -7.89
C SER A 107 14.92 7.08 -8.23
N SER A 108 16.20 7.13 -7.81
CA SER A 108 17.15 6.04 -8.02
C SER A 108 16.72 4.75 -7.32
N ARG A 109 16.12 4.84 -6.12
CA ARG A 109 15.62 3.68 -5.37
C ARG A 109 14.46 3.00 -6.09
N ALA A 110 13.56 3.79 -6.71
CA ALA A 110 12.48 3.25 -7.53
C ALA A 110 13.03 2.46 -8.74
N GLN A 111 13.99 3.04 -9.45
CA GLN A 111 14.68 2.37 -10.57
C GLN A 111 15.43 1.11 -10.12
N GLN A 112 16.19 1.20 -9.02
CA GLN A 112 16.90 0.05 -8.44
C GLN A 112 15.93 -1.06 -8.05
N GLY A 113 14.72 -0.74 -7.55
CA GLY A 113 13.69 -1.73 -7.26
C GLY A 113 13.26 -2.55 -8.48
N GLU A 114 13.16 -1.91 -9.66
CA GLU A 114 12.89 -2.63 -10.92
C GLU A 114 14.04 -3.56 -11.31
N VAL A 115 15.28 -3.05 -11.25
CA VAL A 115 16.48 -3.83 -11.60
C VAL A 115 16.68 -5.00 -10.64
N MET A 116 16.45 -4.77 -9.34
CA MET A 116 16.53 -5.78 -8.31
C MET A 116 15.51 -6.91 -8.51
N ARG A 117 14.27 -6.60 -8.92
CA ARG A 117 13.28 -7.63 -9.29
C ARG A 117 13.77 -8.50 -10.46
N LEU A 118 14.48 -7.92 -11.43
CA LEU A 118 15.07 -8.71 -12.52
C LEU A 118 16.13 -9.68 -12.01
N ALA A 119 16.97 -9.26 -11.05
CA ALA A 119 17.92 -10.16 -10.40
C ALA A 119 17.21 -11.25 -9.56
N CYS A 120 16.18 -10.89 -8.79
CA CYS A 120 15.42 -11.84 -7.96
C CYS A 120 14.70 -12.91 -8.80
N ARG A 121 14.29 -12.58 -10.03
CA ARG A 121 13.73 -13.56 -10.98
C ARG A 121 14.74 -14.66 -11.33
N LEU A 122 16.03 -14.31 -11.44
CA LEU A 122 17.08 -15.22 -11.84
C LEU A 122 17.57 -16.08 -10.67
N ASP A 123 17.54 -15.55 -9.45
CA ASP A 123 17.86 -16.30 -8.22
C ASP A 123 16.83 -16.06 -7.10
N PRO A 124 15.64 -16.69 -7.20
CA PRO A 124 14.55 -16.50 -6.25
C PRO A 124 14.85 -17.12 -4.87
N LYS A 125 15.69 -18.16 -4.80
CA LYS A 125 16.01 -18.84 -3.54
C LYS A 125 16.90 -17.97 -2.66
N THR A 126 18.01 -17.50 -3.20
CA THR A 126 18.94 -16.66 -2.43
C THR A 126 18.32 -15.31 -2.09
N SER A 127 17.56 -14.70 -3.00
CA SER A 127 16.86 -13.44 -2.71
C SER A 127 15.84 -13.58 -1.57
N PHE A 128 15.02 -14.63 -1.56
CA PHE A 128 14.06 -14.88 -0.48
C PHE A 128 14.75 -15.17 0.85
N GLN A 129 15.83 -15.97 0.86
CA GLN A 129 16.61 -16.23 2.06
C GLN A 129 17.18 -14.93 2.66
N MET A 130 17.82 -14.08 1.84
CA MET A 130 18.39 -12.81 2.30
C MET A 130 17.32 -11.86 2.84
N ALA A 131 16.13 -11.84 2.22
CA ALA A 131 15.01 -11.03 2.68
C ALA A 131 14.47 -11.53 4.03
N GLY A 132 14.33 -12.85 4.18
CA GLY A 132 13.93 -13.49 5.43
C GLY A 132 14.91 -13.21 6.56
N GLU A 133 16.21 -13.39 6.33
CA GLU A 133 17.26 -13.10 7.31
C GLU A 133 17.25 -11.63 7.74
N TRP A 134 17.09 -10.69 6.80
CA TRP A 134 17.03 -9.26 7.12
C TRP A 134 15.77 -8.90 7.92
N LEU A 135 14.62 -9.48 7.57
CA LEU A 135 13.38 -9.31 8.34
C LEU A 135 13.55 -9.86 9.77
N LYS A 136 14.07 -11.09 9.92
CA LYS A 136 14.35 -11.68 11.25
C LYS A 136 15.28 -10.80 12.07
N TYR A 137 16.34 -10.25 11.45
CA TYR A 137 17.27 -9.32 12.08
C TYR A 137 16.59 -8.03 12.57
N GLN A 138 15.74 -7.40 11.75
CA GLN A 138 15.02 -6.17 12.15
C GLN A 138 14.04 -6.43 13.29
N LEU A 139 13.37 -7.59 13.29
CA LEU A 139 12.43 -7.98 14.35
C LEU A 139 13.12 -8.28 15.68
N SER A 140 14.36 -8.76 15.68
CA SER A 140 15.14 -9.05 16.89
C SER A 140 15.95 -7.87 17.42
N THR A 141 16.24 -6.88 16.58
CA THR A 141 17.08 -5.73 16.96
C THR A 141 16.24 -4.65 17.63
N SER A 142 16.76 -4.06 18.71
CA SER A 142 16.09 -2.95 19.40
C SER A 142 15.91 -1.76 18.46
N VAL A 143 14.73 -1.13 18.51
CA VAL A 143 14.46 0.11 17.78
C VAL A 143 15.17 1.27 18.48
N ASP A 144 16.21 1.78 17.84
CA ASP A 144 16.90 3.02 18.20
C ASP A 144 16.15 4.20 17.58
N THR A 145 15.39 4.90 18.42
CA THR A 145 14.60 6.05 18.03
C THR A 145 15.42 7.34 17.89
N GLY A 146 16.73 7.28 18.16
CA GLY A 146 17.67 8.39 18.12
C GLY A 146 17.74 9.16 19.44
N SER A 147 18.87 9.80 19.70
CA SER A 147 19.05 10.72 20.83
C SER A 147 18.51 12.10 20.46
N MET A 148 17.65 12.71 21.29
CA MET A 148 17.44 14.15 21.21
C MET A 148 17.66 14.82 22.56
N ASN A 149 18.52 15.84 22.54
CA ASN A 149 18.64 16.89 23.54
C ASN A 149 17.33 17.69 23.64
N SER A 150 16.32 17.14 24.28
CA SER A 150 15.20 17.91 24.84
C SER A 150 14.55 17.05 25.91
N GLY A 151 14.89 17.34 27.15
CA GLY A 151 14.48 16.56 28.30
C GLY A 151 12.97 16.48 28.44
N THR A 152 12.45 15.27 28.34
CA THR A 152 11.60 14.59 29.34
C THR A 152 11.65 13.12 28.95
N GLY A 153 12.21 12.27 29.82
CA GLY A 153 12.28 10.84 29.56
C GLY A 153 10.88 10.22 29.63
N GLU A 154 10.37 9.78 28.48
CA GLU A 154 9.42 8.67 28.28
C GLU A 154 9.09 8.57 26.76
N GLY A 155 9.37 7.41 26.14
CA GLY A 155 8.85 7.02 24.83
C GLY A 155 9.27 7.81 23.57
N SER A 156 10.56 8.03 23.31
CA SER A 156 11.01 8.63 22.04
C SER A 156 10.55 7.79 20.85
N LEU A 157 9.74 8.37 19.95
CA LEU A 157 9.31 7.78 18.68
C LEU A 157 10.37 8.05 17.59
N CYS A 158 10.50 7.15 16.61
CA CYS A 158 11.37 7.31 15.46
C CYS A 158 11.01 8.57 14.68
N SER A 159 12.05 9.26 14.20
CA SER A 159 11.95 10.21 13.11
C SER A 159 12.18 9.52 11.76
N ILE A 160 11.83 10.20 10.67
CA ILE A 160 12.10 9.71 9.30
C ILE A 160 13.60 9.57 8.98
N PHE A 161 14.47 10.08 9.87
CA PHE A 161 15.92 10.04 9.74
C PHE A 161 16.57 9.17 10.82
N SER A 162 15.80 8.52 11.71
CA SER A 162 16.38 7.62 12.71
C SER A 162 17.01 6.42 12.00
N SER A 163 18.13 5.93 12.56
CA SER A 163 18.84 4.77 12.02
C SER A 163 17.92 3.57 11.90
N SER A 164 17.08 3.31 12.91
CA SER A 164 16.11 2.23 12.84
C SER A 164 15.08 2.42 11.72
N PHE A 165 14.48 3.60 11.56
CA PHE A 165 13.46 3.77 10.53
C PHE A 165 14.03 3.57 9.12
N VAL A 166 15.19 4.13 8.79
CA VAL A 166 15.78 3.98 7.44
C VAL A 166 16.16 2.52 7.12
N GLN A 167 16.54 1.75 8.14
CA GLN A 167 16.80 0.31 8.01
C GLN A 167 15.52 -0.50 7.82
N TRP A 168 14.47 -0.18 8.59
CA TRP A 168 13.16 -0.80 8.45
C TRP A 168 12.52 -0.51 7.09
N GLU A 169 12.60 0.74 6.61
CA GLU A 169 12.08 1.13 5.30
C GLU A 169 12.81 0.37 4.17
N ALA A 170 14.14 0.29 4.23
CA ALA A 170 14.95 -0.41 3.25
C ALA A 170 14.67 -1.92 3.21
N MET A 171 14.63 -2.56 4.39
CA MET A 171 14.29 -3.98 4.53
C MET A 171 12.90 -4.28 3.99
N THR A 172 11.92 -3.44 4.33
CA THR A 172 10.52 -3.60 3.89
C THR A 172 10.42 -3.52 2.37
N PHE A 173 11.09 -2.55 1.75
CA PHE A 173 11.12 -2.41 0.29
C PHE A 173 11.80 -3.61 -0.40
N PHE A 174 12.86 -4.13 0.20
CA PHE A 174 13.55 -5.32 -0.27
C PHE A 174 12.64 -6.54 -0.22
N LEU A 175 12.04 -6.83 0.93
CA LEU A 175 11.12 -7.96 1.11
C LEU A 175 9.93 -7.88 0.16
N GLU A 176 9.29 -6.72 0.06
CA GLU A 176 8.15 -6.53 -0.85
C GLU A 176 8.54 -6.83 -2.30
N SER A 177 9.69 -6.33 -2.75
CA SER A 177 10.17 -6.56 -4.11
C SER A 177 10.50 -8.04 -4.37
N VAL A 178 11.15 -8.70 -3.42
CA VAL A 178 11.52 -10.12 -3.50
C VAL A 178 10.29 -11.01 -3.52
N VAL A 179 9.37 -10.84 -2.56
CA VAL A 179 8.18 -11.69 -2.44
C VAL A 179 7.26 -11.50 -3.65
N ASN A 180 7.01 -10.25 -4.06
CA ASN A 180 6.19 -9.98 -5.24
C ASN A 180 6.79 -10.61 -6.52
N GLN A 181 8.11 -10.58 -6.67
CA GLN A 181 8.75 -11.19 -7.82
C GLN A 181 8.70 -12.72 -7.75
N MET A 182 8.96 -13.30 -6.58
CA MET A 182 8.94 -14.74 -6.35
C MET A 182 7.58 -15.34 -6.71
N PHE A 183 6.47 -14.74 -6.25
CA PHE A 183 5.11 -15.20 -6.60
C PHE A 183 4.73 -15.00 -8.07
N ARG A 184 5.49 -14.22 -8.84
CA ARG A 184 5.32 -14.07 -10.30
C ARG A 184 6.13 -15.07 -11.11
N THR A 185 7.18 -15.64 -10.54
CA THR A 185 8.19 -16.41 -11.31
C THR A 185 8.31 -17.86 -10.89
N LEU A 186 8.13 -18.17 -9.61
CA LEU A 186 8.17 -19.53 -9.13
C LEU A 186 6.84 -20.24 -9.41
N ASP A 187 6.95 -21.51 -9.80
CA ASP A 187 5.81 -22.41 -9.81
C ASP A 187 5.27 -22.61 -8.40
N LYS A 188 3.97 -22.94 -8.29
CA LYS A 188 3.28 -23.05 -7.01
C LYS A 188 3.91 -24.09 -6.09
N GLU A 189 4.47 -25.17 -6.62
CA GLU A 189 5.14 -26.21 -5.82
C GLU A 189 6.52 -25.78 -5.29
N ALA A 190 7.17 -24.80 -5.94
CA ALA A 190 8.51 -24.34 -5.57
C ALA A 190 8.52 -23.22 -4.52
N VAL A 191 7.35 -22.68 -4.17
CA VAL A 191 7.20 -21.62 -3.17
C VAL A 191 7.59 -22.15 -1.78
N PRO A 192 8.48 -21.48 -1.03
CA PRO A 192 8.89 -21.89 0.31
C PRO A 192 7.82 -21.55 1.35
N VAL A 193 6.70 -22.29 1.33
CA VAL A 193 5.49 -21.99 2.12
C VAL A 193 5.79 -21.95 3.63
N ASN A 194 6.55 -22.92 4.15
CA ASN A 194 6.82 -23.00 5.59
C ASN A 194 7.61 -21.77 6.07
N ASP A 195 8.66 -21.39 5.36
CA ASP A 195 9.48 -20.23 5.71
C ASP A 195 8.68 -18.93 5.56
N GLY A 196 7.86 -18.81 4.52
CA GLY A 196 6.98 -17.64 4.34
C GLY A 196 5.95 -17.48 5.45
N ILE A 197 5.38 -18.58 5.92
CA ILE A 197 4.44 -18.59 7.04
C ILE A 197 5.15 -18.31 8.37
N GLU A 198 6.37 -18.82 8.57
CA GLU A 198 7.20 -18.49 9.73
C GLU A 198 7.44 -16.97 9.80
N LEU A 199 7.88 -16.36 8.69
CA LEU A 199 8.09 -14.91 8.60
C LEU A 199 6.79 -14.14 8.86
N LEU A 200 5.67 -14.56 8.27
CA LEU A 200 4.38 -13.93 8.49
C LEU A 200 3.99 -13.97 9.97
N GLN A 201 4.14 -15.12 10.63
CA GLN A 201 3.84 -15.28 12.04
C GLN A 201 4.70 -14.36 12.91
N MET A 202 6.00 -14.24 12.61
CA MET A 202 6.91 -13.36 13.34
C MET A 202 6.48 -11.89 13.22
N VAL A 203 6.09 -11.45 12.01
CA VAL A 203 5.61 -10.07 11.77
C VAL A 203 4.27 -9.81 12.47
N LEU A 204 3.34 -10.77 12.45
CA LEU A 204 2.05 -10.65 13.15
C LEU A 204 2.22 -10.54 14.67
N ASN A 205 3.21 -11.23 15.23
CA ASN A 205 3.49 -11.25 16.66
C ASN A 205 4.30 -10.05 17.16
N PHE A 206 4.94 -9.30 16.25
CA PHE A 206 5.72 -8.13 16.61
C PHE A 206 4.81 -6.95 16.96
N ASP A 207 4.97 -6.36 18.15
CA ASP A 207 4.26 -5.14 18.58
C ASP A 207 5.19 -3.95 18.66
N THR A 208 4.67 -2.77 18.33
CA THR A 208 5.39 -1.50 18.45
C THR A 208 4.40 -0.37 18.70
N LYS A 209 4.82 0.61 19.50
CA LYS A 209 4.09 1.87 19.69
C LYS A 209 4.57 2.96 18.73
N ASP A 210 5.52 2.64 17.87
CA ASP A 210 6.04 3.55 16.86
C ASP A 210 5.21 3.50 15.57
N PRO A 211 4.59 4.61 15.15
CA PRO A 211 3.77 4.61 13.94
C PRO A 211 4.59 4.34 12.68
N LEU A 212 5.83 4.83 12.58
CA LEU A 212 6.62 4.64 11.36
C LEU A 212 7.04 3.17 11.20
N ILE A 213 7.44 2.53 12.31
CA ILE A 213 7.77 1.09 12.32
C ILE A 213 6.51 0.26 12.11
N LEU A 214 5.37 0.62 12.72
CA LEU A 214 4.10 -0.08 12.49
C LEU A 214 3.69 -0.03 11.02
N SER A 215 3.89 1.10 10.33
CA SER A 215 3.65 1.18 8.88
C SER A 215 4.53 0.20 8.09
N CYS A 216 5.78 -0.01 8.49
CA CYS A 216 6.66 -1.02 7.88
C CYS A 216 6.12 -2.43 8.16
N VAL A 217 5.72 -2.72 9.39
CA VAL A 217 5.10 -4.00 9.78
C VAL A 217 3.87 -4.29 8.91
N LEU A 218 2.95 -3.33 8.74
CA LEU A 218 1.76 -3.50 7.89
C LEU A 218 2.09 -3.76 6.42
N THR A 219 3.16 -3.14 5.91
CA THR A 219 3.66 -3.40 4.55
C THR A 219 4.18 -4.83 4.45
N ASN A 220 4.97 -5.28 5.43
CA ASN A 220 5.48 -6.66 5.48
C ASN A 220 4.36 -7.69 5.62
N VAL A 221 3.32 -7.42 6.41
CA VAL A 221 2.09 -8.26 6.45
C VAL A 221 1.45 -8.33 5.07
N SER A 222 1.31 -7.20 4.38
CA SER A 222 0.71 -7.14 3.04
C SER A 222 1.57 -7.84 1.98
N ALA A 223 2.89 -7.77 2.10
CA ALA A 223 3.84 -8.44 1.21
C ALA A 223 3.84 -9.97 1.40
N LEU A 224 3.74 -10.43 2.65
CA LEU A 224 3.69 -11.86 3.00
C LEU A 224 2.28 -12.45 2.92
N PHE A 225 1.24 -11.63 2.71
CA PHE A 225 -0.14 -12.08 2.59
C PHE A 225 -0.38 -13.21 1.56
N PRO A 226 0.29 -13.27 0.39
CA PRO A 226 0.10 -14.37 -0.55
C PRO A 226 0.31 -15.76 0.07
N PHE A 227 1.14 -15.90 1.12
CA PHE A 227 1.32 -17.17 1.82
C PHE A 227 0.05 -17.66 2.54
N VAL A 228 -0.87 -16.76 2.92
CA VAL A 228 -2.15 -17.11 3.56
C VAL A 228 -3.03 -17.94 2.62
N THR A 229 -2.84 -17.90 1.30
CA THR A 229 -3.58 -18.78 0.38
C THR A 229 -3.23 -20.26 0.59
N TYR A 230 -2.07 -20.56 1.18
CA TYR A 230 -1.64 -21.92 1.51
C TYR A 230 -2.00 -22.32 2.95
N ARG A 231 -2.13 -21.34 3.86
CA ARG A 231 -2.52 -21.53 5.26
C ARG A 231 -3.60 -20.51 5.68
N PRO A 232 -4.87 -20.70 5.25
CA PRO A 232 -5.96 -19.77 5.53
C PRO A 232 -6.24 -19.51 7.01
N GLU A 233 -5.78 -20.38 7.92
CA GLU A 233 -5.94 -20.23 9.36
C GLU A 233 -5.30 -18.95 9.94
N PHE A 234 -4.36 -18.33 9.22
CA PHE A 234 -3.72 -17.07 9.62
C PHE A 234 -4.59 -15.83 9.36
N LEU A 235 -5.66 -15.96 8.57
CA LEU A 235 -6.48 -14.83 8.14
C LEU A 235 -7.09 -14.03 9.32
N PRO A 236 -7.63 -14.66 10.39
CA PRO A 236 -8.11 -13.91 11.54
C PRO A 236 -7.02 -13.10 12.25
N GLN A 237 -5.80 -13.65 12.36
CA GLN A 237 -4.68 -12.95 12.99
C GLN A 237 -4.20 -11.77 12.14
N VAL A 238 -4.19 -11.93 10.80
CA VAL A 238 -3.93 -10.82 9.88
C VAL A 238 -4.95 -9.71 10.08
N PHE A 239 -6.25 -10.02 10.08
CA PHE A 239 -7.28 -9.00 10.30
C PHE A 239 -7.18 -8.36 11.69
N SER A 240 -6.88 -9.12 12.74
CA SER A 240 -6.62 -8.56 14.08
C SER A 240 -5.50 -7.51 14.06
N LYS A 241 -4.38 -7.80 13.37
CA LYS A 241 -3.27 -6.84 13.20
C LYS A 241 -3.67 -5.60 12.39
N LEU A 242 -4.42 -5.77 11.31
CA LEU A 242 -4.88 -4.67 10.47
C LEU A 242 -5.90 -3.79 11.20
N PHE A 243 -6.95 -4.36 11.79
CA PHE A 243 -7.99 -3.59 12.48
C PHE A 243 -7.50 -2.89 13.74
N SER A 244 -6.63 -3.52 14.54
CA SER A 244 -5.99 -2.84 15.68
C SER A 244 -5.16 -1.63 15.22
N SER A 245 -4.59 -1.68 14.01
CA SER A 245 -3.87 -0.57 13.42
C SER A 245 -4.78 0.52 12.83
N VAL A 246 -6.02 0.19 12.45
CA VAL A 246 -7.04 1.19 12.05
C VAL A 246 -7.42 2.06 13.24
N THR A 247 -7.49 1.48 14.45
CA THR A 247 -7.75 2.21 15.69
C THR A 247 -6.48 2.60 16.43
N PHE A 248 -5.32 2.61 15.76
CA PHE A 248 -4.06 2.96 16.39
C PHE A 248 -4.09 4.40 16.93
N GLU A 249 -3.63 4.55 18.17
CA GLU A 249 -3.53 5.81 18.89
C GLU A 249 -2.37 5.70 19.89
N THR A 250 -1.62 6.77 20.09
CA THR A 250 -0.57 6.82 21.11
C THR A 250 -1.17 7.28 22.43
N VAL A 251 -0.65 6.77 23.55
CA VAL A 251 -1.23 6.96 24.91
C VAL A 251 -1.41 8.45 25.28
N GLU A 252 -0.60 9.34 24.69
CA GLU A 252 -0.59 10.78 24.97
C GLU A 252 -1.57 11.60 24.11
N GLU A 253 -2.10 11.06 23.00
CA GLU A 253 -2.88 11.82 22.00
C GLU A 253 -4.37 12.03 22.38
N SER A 254 -4.84 11.58 23.55
CA SER A 254 -6.23 11.84 24.00
C SER A 254 -6.53 13.33 24.26
N LYS A 255 -5.51 14.21 24.24
CA LYS A 255 -5.63 15.66 24.48
C LYS A 255 -5.12 16.55 23.33
N ALA A 256 -4.56 15.97 22.26
CA ALA A 256 -3.93 16.71 21.17
C ALA A 256 -4.35 16.16 19.79
N PRO A 257 -4.35 16.97 18.72
CA PRO A 257 -4.65 16.46 17.38
C PRO A 257 -3.62 15.42 16.95
N ARG A 258 -4.09 14.27 16.44
CA ARG A 258 -3.24 13.16 16.00
C ARG A 258 -2.10 13.61 15.07
N THR A 259 -0.91 13.09 15.32
CA THR A 259 0.25 13.35 14.46
C THR A 259 0.00 12.87 13.03
N ARG A 260 0.78 13.40 12.06
CA ARG A 260 0.72 12.93 10.66
C ARG A 260 1.09 11.45 10.55
N ALA A 261 2.04 10.97 11.34
CA ALA A 261 2.48 9.57 11.33
C ALA A 261 1.35 8.61 11.76
N VAL A 262 0.65 8.91 12.87
CA VAL A 262 -0.52 8.12 13.32
C VAL A 262 -1.61 8.08 12.24
N ARG A 263 -1.96 9.23 11.66
CA ARG A 263 -2.94 9.29 10.55
C ARG A 263 -2.50 8.47 9.33
N ASN A 264 -1.21 8.46 9.02
CA ASN A 264 -0.66 7.67 7.91
C ASN A 264 -0.78 6.16 8.18
N VAL A 265 -0.49 5.69 9.40
CA VAL A 265 -0.62 4.26 9.77
C VAL A 265 -2.05 3.78 9.68
N ARG A 266 -3.00 4.54 10.24
CA ARG A 266 -4.42 4.17 10.20
C ARG A 266 -4.94 4.10 8.77
N ARG A 267 -4.53 5.06 7.93
CA ARG A 267 -4.80 5.03 6.48
C ARG A 267 -4.13 3.85 5.78
N HIS A 268 -2.89 3.53 6.15
CA HIS A 268 -2.17 2.36 5.63
C HIS A 268 -2.94 1.09 5.94
N ALA A 269 -3.37 0.89 7.19
CA ALA A 269 -4.16 -0.26 7.61
C ALA A 269 -5.47 -0.39 6.82
N CYS A 270 -6.22 0.71 6.66
CA CYS A 270 -7.42 0.74 5.82
C CYS A 270 -7.11 0.34 4.36
N SER A 271 -6.01 0.85 3.81
CA SER A 271 -5.58 0.55 2.44
C SER A 271 -5.18 -0.92 2.27
N SER A 272 -4.50 -1.50 3.27
CA SER A 272 -4.18 -2.93 3.31
C SER A 272 -5.43 -3.80 3.37
N ILE A 273 -6.44 -3.43 4.18
CA ILE A 273 -7.73 -4.13 4.24
C ILE A 273 -8.42 -4.10 2.87
N ILE A 274 -8.50 -2.93 2.22
CA ILE A 274 -9.05 -2.81 0.85
C ILE A 274 -8.28 -3.70 -0.13
N LYS A 275 -6.94 -3.66 -0.09
CA LYS A 275 -6.08 -4.45 -0.98
C LYS A 275 -6.35 -5.94 -0.78
N THR A 276 -6.38 -6.43 0.46
CA THR A 276 -6.69 -7.83 0.79
C THR A 276 -8.08 -8.25 0.29
N CYS A 277 -9.10 -7.42 0.52
CA CYS A 277 -10.48 -7.72 0.08
C CYS A 277 -10.63 -7.72 -1.44
N ARG A 278 -9.86 -6.88 -2.15
CA ARG A 278 -9.85 -6.79 -3.61
C ARG A 278 -9.06 -7.93 -4.26
N ASP A 279 -7.89 -8.26 -3.72
CA ASP A 279 -6.93 -9.17 -4.35
C ASP A 279 -7.17 -10.64 -3.94
N TYR A 280 -7.74 -10.88 -2.76
CA TYR A 280 -8.08 -12.22 -2.24
C TYR A 280 -9.55 -12.38 -1.78
N PRO A 281 -10.53 -11.94 -2.59
CA PRO A 281 -11.94 -11.94 -2.22
C PRO A 281 -12.46 -13.30 -1.72
N GLN A 282 -12.05 -14.38 -2.38
CA GLN A 282 -12.44 -15.76 -2.11
C GLN A 282 -11.98 -16.26 -0.73
N LEU A 283 -10.84 -15.74 -0.26
CA LEU A 283 -10.27 -16.10 1.04
C LEU A 283 -11.02 -15.37 2.16
N VAL A 284 -11.47 -14.14 1.89
CA VAL A 284 -12.12 -13.26 2.85
C VAL A 284 -13.61 -13.54 3.00
N LEU A 285 -14.29 -13.91 1.90
CA LEU A 285 -15.74 -14.14 1.85
C LEU A 285 -16.30 -15.03 2.97
N PRO A 286 -15.67 -16.16 3.35
CA PRO A 286 -16.18 -17.01 4.44
C PRO A 286 -16.26 -16.30 5.80
N ASN A 287 -15.51 -15.22 5.98
CA ASN A 287 -15.45 -14.44 7.22
C ASN A 287 -16.21 -13.10 7.10
N PHE A 288 -17.05 -12.94 6.07
CA PHE A 288 -17.75 -11.68 5.79
C PHE A 288 -18.58 -11.19 6.98
N ASP A 289 -19.36 -12.05 7.62
CA ASP A 289 -20.23 -11.64 8.73
C ASP A 289 -19.43 -11.11 9.93
N MET A 290 -18.29 -11.74 10.23
CA MET A 290 -17.37 -11.26 11.28
C MET A 290 -16.83 -9.87 10.94
N LEU A 291 -16.37 -9.67 9.69
CA LEU A 291 -15.83 -8.40 9.23
C LEU A 291 -16.90 -7.31 9.20
N TYR A 292 -18.10 -7.63 8.71
CA TYR A 292 -19.23 -6.71 8.67
C TYR A 292 -19.62 -6.25 10.07
N ASN A 293 -19.77 -7.17 11.02
CA ASN A 293 -20.09 -6.85 12.40
C ASN A 293 -19.00 -6.00 13.07
N HIS A 294 -17.73 -6.30 12.83
CA HIS A 294 -16.63 -5.52 13.38
C HIS A 294 -16.59 -4.09 12.81
N VAL A 295 -16.76 -3.93 11.49
CA VAL A 295 -16.85 -2.60 10.88
C VAL A 295 -18.07 -1.84 11.41
N LYS A 296 -19.23 -2.49 11.55
CA LYS A 296 -20.44 -1.87 12.12
C LYS A 296 -20.21 -1.38 13.56
N GLN A 297 -19.48 -2.14 14.38
CA GLN A 297 -19.06 -1.71 15.71
C GLN A 297 -18.16 -0.47 15.65
N LEU A 298 -17.16 -0.45 14.77
CA LEU A 298 -16.28 0.71 14.59
C LEU A 298 -17.03 1.96 14.09
N LEU A 299 -18.04 1.79 13.25
CA LEU A 299 -18.88 2.88 12.74
C LEU A 299 -19.90 3.39 13.77
N SER A 300 -20.22 2.60 14.81
CA SER A 300 -21.21 2.99 15.82
C SER A 300 -20.75 4.16 16.69
N ASN A 301 -19.44 4.32 16.90
CA ASN A 301 -18.86 5.50 17.52
C ASN A 301 -18.49 6.53 16.44
N GLU A 302 -19.30 7.59 16.29
CA GLU A 302 -19.13 8.60 15.24
C GLU A 302 -17.75 9.29 15.30
N LEU A 303 -17.13 9.38 16.48
CA LEU A 303 -15.88 10.11 16.72
C LEU A 303 -14.62 9.24 16.67
N LEU A 304 -14.76 7.91 16.63
CA LEU A 304 -13.61 6.99 16.69
C LEU A 304 -12.76 7.03 15.41
N LEU A 305 -13.43 7.03 14.25
CA LEU A 305 -12.82 6.96 12.93
C LEU A 305 -12.97 8.27 12.17
N THR A 306 -11.96 8.63 11.39
CA THR A 306 -12.09 9.69 10.40
C THR A 306 -13.04 9.27 9.28
N GLN A 307 -13.63 10.22 8.56
CA GLN A 307 -14.58 9.89 7.50
C GLN A 307 -13.94 9.08 6.36
N MET A 308 -12.67 9.37 6.03
CA MET A 308 -11.92 8.57 5.06
C MET A 308 -11.69 7.12 5.53
N GLU A 309 -11.43 6.91 6.82
CA GLU A 309 -11.28 5.55 7.39
C GLU A 309 -12.61 4.80 7.35
N LYS A 310 -13.71 5.44 7.75
CA LYS A 310 -15.06 4.84 7.66
C LYS A 310 -15.38 4.39 6.23
N CYS A 311 -15.22 5.30 5.26
CA CYS A 311 -15.51 5.00 3.86
C CYS A 311 -14.56 3.95 3.29
N ALA A 312 -13.29 3.91 3.70
CA ALA A 312 -12.35 2.88 3.28
C ALA A 312 -12.78 1.48 3.78
N LEU A 313 -13.26 1.36 5.01
CA LEU A 313 -13.82 0.11 5.52
C LEU A 313 -15.12 -0.28 4.82
N MET A 314 -15.98 0.69 4.50
CA MET A 314 -17.17 0.46 3.68
C MET A 314 -16.79 -0.05 2.27
N GLU A 315 -15.79 0.56 1.62
CA GLU A 315 -15.27 0.09 0.33
C GLU A 315 -14.77 -1.36 0.41
N ALA A 316 -14.10 -1.75 1.49
CA ALA A 316 -13.65 -3.12 1.70
C ALA A 316 -14.84 -4.10 1.81
N LEU A 317 -15.89 -3.74 2.54
CA LEU A 317 -17.11 -4.57 2.63
C LEU A 317 -17.81 -4.72 1.27
N VAL A 318 -17.88 -3.65 0.48
CA VAL A 318 -18.43 -3.69 -0.89
C VAL A 318 -17.59 -4.62 -1.80
N LEU A 319 -16.26 -4.57 -1.68
CA LEU A 319 -15.39 -5.46 -2.44
C LEU A 319 -15.63 -6.95 -2.13
N ILE A 320 -15.89 -7.28 -0.86
CA ILE A 320 -16.22 -8.67 -0.47
C ILE A 320 -17.62 -9.02 -0.96
N SER A 321 -18.60 -8.11 -0.85
CA SER A 321 -19.98 -8.40 -1.27
C SER A 321 -20.11 -8.66 -2.78
N ASN A 322 -19.22 -8.09 -3.60
CA ASN A 322 -19.12 -8.44 -5.02
C ASN A 322 -18.96 -9.95 -5.26
N GLN A 323 -18.34 -10.69 -4.31
CA GLN A 323 -18.18 -12.15 -4.38
C GLN A 323 -19.41 -12.96 -4.02
N PHE A 324 -20.49 -12.32 -3.56
CA PHE A 324 -21.78 -13.01 -3.50
C PHE A 324 -22.23 -13.47 -4.89
N LYS A 325 -21.78 -12.79 -5.95
CA LYS A 325 -22.13 -13.06 -7.35
C LYS A 325 -23.63 -13.27 -7.53
N ASN A 326 -24.41 -12.47 -6.80
CA ASN A 326 -25.87 -12.52 -6.79
C ASN A 326 -26.42 -11.11 -6.62
N TYR A 327 -27.22 -10.67 -7.59
CA TYR A 327 -27.73 -9.31 -7.67
C TYR A 327 -28.58 -8.93 -6.45
N GLU A 328 -29.55 -9.75 -6.07
CA GLU A 328 -30.47 -9.45 -4.95
C GLU A 328 -29.74 -9.43 -3.61
N ARG A 329 -28.82 -10.39 -3.39
CA ARG A 329 -28.03 -10.44 -2.15
C ARG A 329 -27.13 -9.21 -2.01
N GLN A 330 -26.49 -8.77 -3.10
CA GLN A 330 -25.69 -7.54 -3.08
C GLN A 330 -26.55 -6.29 -2.90
N LYS A 331 -27.72 -6.24 -3.57
CA LYS A 331 -28.67 -5.12 -3.45
C LYS A 331 -29.09 -4.92 -2.01
N VAL A 332 -29.60 -5.96 -1.35
CA VAL A 332 -30.04 -5.90 0.06
C VAL A 332 -28.91 -5.46 0.98
N PHE A 333 -27.71 -6.01 0.79
CA PHE A 333 -26.55 -5.60 1.57
C PHE A 333 -26.19 -4.11 1.39
N LEU A 334 -26.18 -3.61 0.15
CA LEU A 334 -25.84 -2.22 -0.13
C LEU A 334 -26.92 -1.25 0.39
N GLU A 335 -28.19 -1.64 0.35
CA GLU A 335 -29.28 -0.88 0.96
C GLU A 335 -29.10 -0.78 2.48
N GLU A 336 -28.78 -1.89 3.18
CA GLU A 336 -28.49 -1.87 4.61
C GLU A 336 -27.25 -1.00 4.92
N LEU A 337 -26.16 -1.18 4.17
CA LEU A 337 -24.91 -0.44 4.35
C LEU A 337 -25.10 1.07 4.14
N MET A 338 -25.92 1.47 3.16
CA MET A 338 -26.16 2.87 2.81
C MET A 338 -27.34 3.49 3.56
N ALA A 339 -28.12 2.74 4.35
CA ALA A 339 -29.26 3.27 5.08
C ALA A 339 -28.91 4.47 5.99
N PRO A 340 -27.79 4.46 6.76
CA PRO A 340 -27.38 5.62 7.56
C PRO A 340 -27.04 6.84 6.69
N VAL A 341 -26.41 6.62 5.54
CA VAL A 341 -26.07 7.69 4.59
C VAL A 341 -27.34 8.27 3.99
N ALA A 342 -28.29 7.42 3.59
CA ALA A 342 -29.57 7.84 3.03
C ALA A 342 -30.38 8.67 4.04
N SER A 343 -30.40 8.25 5.31
CA SER A 343 -31.11 8.98 6.37
C SER A 343 -30.57 10.39 6.58
N ILE A 344 -29.25 10.60 6.51
CA ILE A 344 -28.64 11.93 6.63
C ILE A 344 -28.88 12.72 5.34
N TRP A 345 -28.56 12.13 4.19
CA TRP A 345 -28.52 12.79 2.90
C TRP A 345 -29.89 13.21 2.39
N LEU A 346 -30.94 12.45 2.71
CA LEU A 346 -32.33 12.70 2.29
C LEU A 346 -33.16 13.40 3.36
N SER A 347 -32.56 13.83 4.47
CA SER A 347 -33.27 14.62 5.48
C SER A 347 -33.70 15.98 4.92
N GLU A 348 -34.84 16.50 5.37
CA GLU A 348 -35.34 17.81 4.94
C GLU A 348 -34.32 18.93 5.24
N ASP A 349 -33.68 18.87 6.40
CA ASP A 349 -32.62 19.80 6.80
C ASP A 349 -31.44 19.76 5.83
N MET A 350 -30.95 18.56 5.48
CA MET A 350 -29.86 18.43 4.51
C MET A 350 -30.31 18.90 3.13
N HIS A 351 -31.52 18.56 2.68
CA HIS A 351 -32.03 19.02 1.39
C HIS A 351 -32.04 20.55 1.29
N ARG A 352 -32.48 21.24 2.36
CA ARG A 352 -32.42 22.71 2.44
C ARG A 352 -30.99 23.21 2.41
N VAL A 353 -30.09 22.63 3.20
CA VAL A 353 -28.66 22.97 3.25
C VAL A 353 -28.01 22.84 1.87
N LEU A 354 -28.37 21.83 1.09
CA LEU A 354 -27.80 21.59 -0.24
C LEU A 354 -28.44 22.43 -1.35
N SER A 355 -29.58 23.07 -1.09
CA SER A 355 -30.35 23.83 -2.10
C SER A 355 -30.21 25.36 -1.95
N ASP A 356 -29.94 25.85 -0.74
CA ASP A 356 -29.84 27.27 -0.41
C ASP A 356 -28.39 27.63 -0.04
N VAL A 357 -27.81 28.57 -0.79
CA VAL A 357 -26.41 29.02 -0.63
C VAL A 357 -26.15 29.59 0.77
N ASP A 358 -27.09 30.36 1.33
CA ASP A 358 -26.92 30.96 2.65
C ASP A 358 -26.98 29.89 3.75
N ALA A 359 -27.90 28.93 3.59
CA ALA A 359 -28.00 27.79 4.50
C ALA A 359 -26.75 26.90 4.42
N PHE A 360 -26.18 26.68 3.22
CA PHE A 360 -24.94 25.94 3.02
C PHE A 360 -23.76 26.62 3.72
N ILE A 361 -23.60 27.92 3.52
CA ILE A 361 -22.53 28.72 4.13
C ILE A 361 -22.59 28.61 5.66
N ALA A 362 -23.80 28.76 6.24
CA ALA A 362 -24.01 28.64 7.68
C ALA A 362 -23.75 27.21 8.19
N TYR A 363 -24.14 26.18 7.44
CA TYR A 363 -23.93 24.78 7.79
C TYR A 363 -22.45 24.41 7.87
N VAL A 364 -21.66 24.85 6.88
CA VAL A 364 -20.21 24.64 6.81
C VAL A 364 -19.44 25.57 7.76
N GLY A 365 -20.03 26.72 8.10
CA GLY A 365 -19.45 27.73 9.00
C GLY A 365 -18.46 28.66 8.33
N ALA A 366 -18.61 28.93 7.03
CA ALA A 366 -17.74 29.83 6.28
C ALA A 366 -18.03 31.32 6.54
N ASP A 367 -19.17 31.62 7.16
CA ASP A 367 -19.60 32.94 7.63
C ASP A 367 -19.10 33.30 9.04
N ARG A 368 -18.44 32.37 9.72
CA ARG A 368 -17.90 32.59 11.07
C ARG A 368 -16.62 33.41 10.99
N LYS A 369 -16.63 34.59 11.61
CA LYS A 369 -15.43 35.40 11.83
C LYS A 369 -14.44 34.59 12.67
N SER A 370 -13.17 34.62 12.29
CA SER A 370 -12.08 33.91 12.95
C SER A 370 -11.86 34.40 14.39
N CYS A 371 -12.71 33.98 15.32
CA CYS A 371 -12.56 34.29 16.74
C CYS A 371 -12.89 33.07 17.60
N ASP A 372 -11.91 32.81 18.47
CA ASP A 372 -11.85 31.89 19.59
C ASP A 372 -11.79 30.39 19.29
N PRO A 373 -10.65 29.72 19.62
CA PRO A 373 -10.59 28.26 19.71
C PRO A 373 -11.46 27.81 20.89
N GLY A 374 -12.78 27.81 20.67
CA GLY A 374 -13.74 27.14 21.53
C GLY A 374 -13.48 25.62 21.54
N PRO A 375 -13.83 24.93 22.63
CA PRO A 375 -13.52 23.50 22.79
C PRO A 375 -14.27 22.58 21.82
N GLU A 376 -15.34 23.07 21.15
CA GLU A 376 -16.11 22.30 20.19
C GLU A 376 -16.35 23.14 18.93
N ASP A 377 -16.12 22.54 17.76
CA ASP A 377 -16.45 23.11 16.44
C ASP A 377 -17.66 22.36 15.85
N PRO A 378 -18.90 22.81 16.13
CA PRO A 378 -20.11 22.21 15.57
C PRO A 378 -20.11 22.15 14.04
N CYS A 379 -19.56 23.18 13.39
CA CYS A 379 -19.42 23.24 11.94
C CYS A 379 -18.44 22.17 11.43
N GLY A 380 -17.50 21.74 12.27
CA GLY A 380 -16.60 20.61 12.04
C GLY A 380 -17.32 19.28 11.90
N LEU A 381 -18.28 19.02 12.77
CA LEU A 381 -19.08 17.81 12.67
C LEU A 381 -20.01 17.85 11.45
N ASN A 382 -20.61 19.00 11.16
CA ASN A 382 -21.46 19.22 9.99
C ASN A 382 -20.73 18.91 8.68
N ARG A 383 -19.57 19.56 8.44
CA ARG A 383 -18.77 19.32 7.22
C ARG A 383 -18.22 17.91 7.15
N ALA A 384 -17.94 17.27 8.30
CA ALA A 384 -17.53 15.87 8.35
C ALA A 384 -18.68 14.93 7.97
N ARG A 385 -19.92 15.17 8.42
CA ARG A 385 -21.11 14.37 8.05
C ARG A 385 -21.43 14.48 6.56
N MET A 386 -21.37 15.69 6.00
CA MET A 386 -21.53 15.90 4.56
C MET A 386 -20.44 15.17 3.78
N SER A 387 -19.17 15.31 4.19
CA SER A 387 -18.04 14.60 3.58
C SER A 387 -18.22 13.09 3.64
N PHE A 388 -18.69 12.55 4.77
CA PHE A 388 -18.98 11.12 4.92
C PHE A 388 -20.01 10.61 3.91
N CYS A 389 -21.09 11.37 3.69
CA CYS A 389 -22.10 10.99 2.70
C CYS A 389 -21.51 10.95 1.29
N VAL A 390 -20.79 12.01 0.89
CA VAL A 390 -20.17 12.09 -0.44
C VAL A 390 -19.13 10.99 -0.65
N TYR A 391 -18.24 10.76 0.33
CA TYR A 391 -17.25 9.68 0.24
C TYR A 391 -17.88 8.29 0.22
N SER A 392 -18.99 8.06 0.92
CA SER A 392 -19.70 6.78 0.92
C SER A 392 -20.39 6.52 -0.42
N ILE A 393 -21.07 7.53 -0.98
CA ILE A 393 -21.66 7.47 -2.33
C ILE A 393 -20.57 7.14 -3.36
N LEU A 394 -19.46 7.88 -3.33
CA LEU A 394 -18.32 7.63 -4.22
C LEU A 394 -17.73 6.22 -4.03
N GLY A 395 -17.56 5.79 -2.78
CA GLY A 395 -17.01 4.48 -2.45
C GLY A 395 -17.85 3.33 -3.00
N VAL A 396 -19.16 3.36 -2.78
CA VAL A 396 -20.09 2.33 -3.29
C VAL A 396 -20.09 2.31 -4.82
N VAL A 397 -20.28 3.46 -5.47
CA VAL A 397 -20.30 3.56 -6.95
C VAL A 397 -18.98 3.07 -7.56
N LYS A 398 -17.85 3.40 -6.94
CA LYS A 398 -16.51 3.02 -7.42
C LYS A 398 -16.23 1.52 -7.27
N ARG A 399 -16.82 0.84 -6.28
CA ARG A 399 -16.45 -0.53 -5.90
C ARG A 399 -17.47 -1.59 -6.28
N THR A 400 -18.76 -1.26 -6.34
CA THR A 400 -19.79 -2.24 -6.71
C THR A 400 -19.66 -2.66 -8.16
N CYS A 401 -19.52 -3.96 -8.42
CA CYS A 401 -19.46 -4.50 -9.77
C CYS A 401 -20.19 -5.83 -9.89
N TRP A 402 -20.67 -6.13 -11.09
CA TRP A 402 -21.12 -7.46 -11.47
C TRP A 402 -19.91 -8.38 -11.76
N PRO A 403 -20.08 -9.72 -11.78
CA PRO A 403 -19.02 -10.66 -12.11
C PRO A 403 -18.43 -10.43 -13.50
N THR A 404 -17.10 -10.62 -13.64
CA THR A 404 -16.42 -10.51 -14.94
C THR A 404 -16.80 -11.65 -15.89
N ASP A 405 -17.05 -12.84 -15.36
CA ASP A 405 -17.51 -13.99 -16.14
C ASP A 405 -19.00 -13.83 -16.48
N LEU A 406 -19.34 -14.03 -17.76
CA LEU A 406 -20.69 -13.81 -18.26
C LEU A 406 -21.69 -14.84 -17.73
N GLU A 407 -21.28 -16.10 -17.55
CA GLU A 407 -22.16 -17.14 -17.04
C GLU A 407 -22.45 -16.94 -15.55
N GLU A 408 -21.44 -16.54 -14.77
CA GLU A 408 -21.63 -16.08 -13.39
C GLU A 408 -22.57 -14.86 -13.31
N ALA A 409 -22.40 -13.89 -14.22
CA ALA A 409 -23.26 -12.71 -14.26
C ALA A 409 -24.72 -13.05 -14.62
N LYS A 410 -24.95 -13.98 -15.54
CA LYS A 410 -26.29 -14.50 -15.87
C LYS A 410 -26.90 -15.25 -14.69
N ALA A 411 -26.16 -16.21 -14.11
CA ALA A 411 -26.60 -17.00 -12.97
C ALA A 411 -26.93 -16.13 -11.75
N GLY A 412 -26.14 -15.08 -11.53
CA GLY A 412 -26.36 -14.09 -10.48
C GLY A 412 -27.49 -13.09 -10.75
N GLY A 413 -28.13 -13.11 -11.93
CA GLY A 413 -29.22 -12.22 -12.29
C GLY A 413 -28.78 -10.79 -12.61
N PHE A 414 -27.55 -10.56 -13.07
CA PHE A 414 -27.04 -9.24 -13.45
C PHE A 414 -27.36 -8.85 -14.89
N VAL A 415 -27.63 -9.82 -15.78
CA VAL A 415 -27.96 -9.57 -17.19
C VAL A 415 -29.46 -9.39 -17.34
N VAL A 416 -29.89 -8.23 -17.86
CA VAL A 416 -31.32 -7.90 -18.07
C VAL A 416 -31.76 -7.98 -19.53
N GLY A 417 -30.82 -8.07 -20.46
CA GLY A 417 -31.11 -8.13 -21.88
C GLY A 417 -29.84 -8.05 -22.72
N TYR A 418 -30.03 -7.84 -24.02
CA TYR A 418 -28.95 -7.66 -24.98
C TYR A 418 -29.24 -6.47 -25.88
N THR A 419 -28.18 -5.78 -26.29
CA THR A 419 -28.23 -4.73 -27.32
C THR A 419 -28.56 -5.33 -28.69
N PRO A 420 -28.99 -4.52 -29.69
CA PRO A 420 -29.24 -5.01 -31.04
C PRO A 420 -28.03 -5.72 -31.69
N SER A 421 -26.82 -5.37 -31.28
CA SER A 421 -25.56 -5.99 -31.72
C SER A 421 -25.15 -7.23 -30.91
N GLY A 422 -25.98 -7.69 -29.97
CA GLY A 422 -25.77 -8.91 -29.19
C GLY A 422 -24.90 -8.74 -27.94
N ASN A 423 -24.50 -7.52 -27.58
CA ASN A 423 -23.76 -7.28 -26.33
C ASN A 423 -24.70 -7.35 -25.11
N PRO A 424 -24.29 -7.97 -23.99
CA PRO A 424 -25.11 -8.07 -22.78
C PRO A 424 -25.34 -6.70 -22.14
N ILE A 425 -26.55 -6.49 -21.62
CA ILE A 425 -26.94 -5.31 -20.84
C ILE A 425 -27.00 -5.71 -19.37
N PHE A 426 -26.22 -5.01 -18.55
CA PHE A 426 -26.11 -5.28 -17.12
C PHE A 426 -26.91 -4.28 -16.27
N ARG A 427 -27.33 -4.73 -15.09
CA ARG A 427 -27.83 -3.87 -14.00
C ARG A 427 -26.85 -3.89 -12.82
N ASN A 428 -26.66 -2.74 -12.18
CA ASN A 428 -25.79 -2.63 -11.02
C ASN A 428 -26.64 -2.67 -9.72
N PRO A 429 -26.27 -3.49 -8.72
CA PRO A 429 -26.99 -3.56 -7.44
C PRO A 429 -27.10 -2.24 -6.69
N CYS A 430 -26.17 -1.30 -6.89
CA CYS A 430 -26.22 0.00 -6.21
C CYS A 430 -27.14 1.02 -6.91
N THR A 431 -27.59 0.77 -8.15
CA THR A 431 -28.26 1.78 -8.98
C THR A 431 -29.49 2.38 -8.30
N GLU A 432 -30.38 1.54 -7.77
CA GLU A 432 -31.63 2.03 -7.15
C GLU A 432 -31.34 2.94 -5.95
N GLN A 433 -30.40 2.56 -5.09
CA GLN A 433 -30.05 3.33 -3.92
C GLN A 433 -29.33 4.65 -4.28
N ILE A 434 -28.42 4.63 -5.25
CA ILE A 434 -27.65 5.80 -5.65
C ILE A 434 -28.51 6.81 -6.40
N LEU A 435 -29.45 6.37 -7.24
CA LEU A 435 -30.37 7.27 -7.94
C LEU A 435 -31.22 8.10 -6.99
N LYS A 436 -31.64 7.55 -5.82
CA LYS A 436 -32.35 8.29 -4.77
C LYS A 436 -31.52 9.46 -4.21
N LEU A 437 -30.19 9.35 -4.23
CA LEU A 437 -29.27 10.35 -3.67
C LEU A 437 -28.81 11.38 -4.71
N LEU A 438 -29.06 11.13 -5.99
CA LEU A 438 -28.52 11.90 -7.12
C LEU A 438 -29.03 13.34 -7.15
N ASP A 439 -30.31 13.57 -6.85
CA ASP A 439 -30.89 14.93 -6.91
C ASP A 439 -30.21 15.87 -5.91
N ASN A 440 -29.98 15.40 -4.68
CA ASN A 440 -29.24 16.16 -3.65
C ASN A 440 -27.76 16.31 -4.00
N LEU A 441 -27.16 15.34 -4.69
CA LEU A 441 -25.79 15.47 -5.19
C LEU A 441 -25.69 16.54 -6.27
N LEU A 442 -26.65 16.61 -7.19
CA LEU A 442 -26.73 17.66 -8.20
C LEU A 442 -27.08 19.02 -7.59
N ALA A 443 -27.85 19.06 -6.50
CA ALA A 443 -28.09 20.28 -5.73
C ALA A 443 -26.79 20.83 -5.12
N LEU A 444 -25.96 19.98 -4.51
CA LEU A 444 -24.64 20.39 -3.97
C LEU A 444 -23.66 20.89 -5.04
N ILE A 445 -23.70 20.32 -6.25
CA ILE A 445 -22.81 20.70 -7.36
C ILE A 445 -23.20 22.06 -7.95
N ARG A 446 -24.50 22.37 -7.93
CA ARG A 446 -25.07 23.61 -8.47
C ARG A 446 -24.73 24.78 -7.55
#